data_AF-A0A933XQU5-F1
#
_entry.id   AF-A0A933XQU5-F1
#
_cell.length_a   1.000
_cell.length_b   1.000
_cell.length_c   1.000
_cell.angle_alpha   90.00
_cell.angle_beta   90.00
_cell.angle_gamma   90.00
#
_symmetry.space_group_name_H-M   'P 1'
#
loop_
_entity.id
_entity.type
_entity.pdbx_description
1 polymer ?
#
loop_
_entity_poly.entity_id
_entity_poly.type
_entity_poly.pdbx_seq_one_letter_code
_entity_poly.pdbx_strand_id
1 'polypeptide(L)'
;MNKNLFLAAGLMALLFGCDARNTSLTQTQTQPTSNLPPIIYNLEIPILMYHHIGKVPSDKKYDAVREDLTVSPENLETQLKWLKDQGYTSISMAETIVFARAKGEFPAWSSFALPKKPIIISLDDGYEDAYTNALPLLRKYNFSGSFAVITGKVGTPEYMTWEQIKILVKNGMEILSHTVSHPDLRLISDKKLAEELADSKKTLEDNLGNEIYALVYPSGQVDNRVSAAADAADYSGARTTATGKVTKNSPPYELPVVRIHGGTTLEHFVELLR
;
A
#
# COMPACT_ATOMS: atom_id res chain seq x y z
N MET A 1 8.24 24.17 -40.64
CA MET A 1 9.65 24.43 -41.02
C MET A 1 10.15 25.66 -40.27
N ASN A 2 10.91 25.49 -39.20
CA ASN A 2 12.25 26.05 -39.10
C ASN A 2 12.93 25.49 -37.84
N LYS A 3 14.12 24.95 -38.06
CA LYS A 3 15.02 24.33 -37.09
C LYS A 3 16.05 25.38 -36.63
N ASN A 4 16.81 24.96 -35.62
CA ASN A 4 18.19 25.33 -35.28
C ASN A 4 18.36 26.37 -34.18
N LEU A 5 19.43 26.36 -33.37
CA LEU A 5 20.38 25.34 -32.89
C LEU A 5 21.34 26.15 -31.97
N PHE A 6 21.80 25.52 -30.88
CA PHE A 6 22.98 25.80 -30.04
C PHE A 6 23.95 26.94 -30.41
N LEU A 7 24.51 27.59 -29.38
CA LEU A 7 25.97 27.60 -29.16
C LEU A 7 26.35 27.94 -27.70
N ALA A 8 27.33 27.19 -27.19
CA ALA A 8 28.07 27.44 -25.96
C ALA A 8 29.46 28.04 -26.28
N ALA A 9 29.98 28.89 -25.40
CA ALA A 9 31.40 29.24 -25.18
C ALA A 9 31.44 30.27 -24.04
N GLY A 10 32.44 30.38 -23.16
CA GLY A 10 33.75 29.78 -23.06
C GLY A 10 34.44 30.38 -21.82
N LEU A 11 35.36 29.60 -21.25
CA LEU A 11 36.17 29.87 -20.07
C LEU A 11 37.29 30.88 -20.40
N MET A 12 37.56 31.87 -19.54
CA MET A 12 38.86 32.56 -19.53
C MET A 12 39.26 32.94 -18.11
N ALA A 13 40.36 32.35 -17.66
CA ALA A 13 41.03 32.62 -16.39
C ALA A 13 41.94 33.84 -16.53
N LEU A 14 42.01 34.66 -15.47
CA LEU A 14 43.08 35.65 -15.26
C LEU A 14 43.49 35.61 -13.79
N LEU A 15 44.76 35.28 -13.59
CA LEU A 15 45.49 35.29 -12.34
C LEU A 15 45.94 36.72 -12.01
N PHE A 16 45.68 37.19 -10.79
CA PHE A 16 46.55 38.13 -10.08
C PHE A 16 46.44 37.87 -8.58
N GLY A 17 47.59 37.60 -7.95
CA GLY A 17 47.73 37.55 -6.49
C GLY A 17 48.28 38.87 -5.96
N CYS A 18 47.79 39.29 -4.80
CA CYS A 18 48.57 39.78 -3.66
C CYS A 18 47.62 40.27 -2.55
N ASP A 19 47.53 39.43 -1.52
CA ASP A 19 47.58 39.74 -0.08
C ASP A 19 46.96 41.06 0.45
N ALA A 20 45.82 40.94 1.15
CA ALA A 20 45.45 41.85 2.23
C ALA A 20 44.39 41.22 3.16
N ARG A 21 44.88 40.72 4.30
CA ARG A 21 44.28 40.80 5.65
C ARG A 21 42.82 40.36 5.82
N ASN A 22 42.71 39.20 6.45
CA ASN A 22 41.54 38.69 7.19
C ASN A 22 40.85 39.76 8.05
N THR A 23 39.63 40.12 7.68
CA THR A 23 38.58 40.51 8.62
C THR A 23 37.29 39.81 8.20
N SER A 24 37.06 38.61 8.75
CA SER A 24 35.80 37.88 8.63
C SER A 24 34.73 38.60 9.45
N LEU A 25 33.82 39.30 8.78
CA LEU A 25 32.53 39.66 9.35
C LEU A 25 31.60 38.48 9.11
N THR A 26 31.53 37.58 10.08
CA THR A 26 30.57 36.47 10.06
C THR A 26 29.19 37.04 10.41
N GLN A 27 28.39 37.36 9.39
CA GLN A 27 26.95 37.53 9.59
C GLN A 27 26.33 36.16 9.77
N THR A 28 26.11 35.78 11.03
CA THR A 28 25.36 34.57 11.38
C THR A 28 23.90 34.78 11.00
N GLN A 29 23.49 34.30 9.82
CA GLN A 29 22.08 34.16 9.49
C GLN A 29 21.51 33.06 10.38
N THR A 30 20.79 33.46 11.44
CA THR A 30 19.97 32.53 12.22
C THR A 30 18.78 32.11 11.38
N GLN A 31 18.85 30.91 10.80
CA GLN A 31 17.68 30.20 10.28
C GLN A 31 16.71 29.97 11.45
N PRO A 32 15.40 30.26 11.29
CA PRO A 32 14.43 29.97 12.34
C PRO A 32 14.33 28.46 12.52
N THR A 33 14.91 27.93 13.59
CA THR A 33 14.69 26.55 14.01
C THR A 33 13.24 26.43 14.47
N SER A 34 12.43 25.66 13.74
CA SER A 34 11.09 25.30 14.19
C SER A 34 11.21 24.49 15.48
N ASN A 35 10.97 25.13 16.61
CA ASN A 35 10.85 24.48 17.93
C ASN A 35 9.50 23.74 18.05
N LEU A 36 9.12 22.95 17.06
CA LEU A 36 8.04 21.99 17.23
C LEU A 36 8.68 20.71 17.80
N PRO A 37 8.29 20.27 19.01
CA PRO A 37 8.73 18.97 19.49
C PRO A 37 8.29 17.91 18.47
N PRO A 38 9.11 16.88 18.19
CA PRO A 38 8.66 15.77 17.36
C PRO A 38 7.43 15.17 18.03
N ILE A 39 6.26 15.36 17.43
CA ILE A 39 5.06 14.70 17.89
C ILE A 39 5.23 13.23 17.50
N ILE A 40 5.84 12.45 18.40
CA ILE A 40 5.83 11.00 18.31
C ILE A 40 4.41 10.59 18.68
N TYR A 41 3.51 10.61 17.70
CA TYR A 41 2.25 9.91 17.84
C TYR A 41 2.57 8.45 18.16
N ASN A 42 1.87 7.87 19.14
CA ASN A 42 1.80 6.42 19.25
C ASN A 42 1.10 5.93 17.98
N LEU A 43 1.90 5.66 16.94
CA LEU A 43 1.40 5.36 15.62
C LEU A 43 0.79 3.97 15.63
N GLU A 44 -0.53 3.91 15.45
CA GLU A 44 -1.28 2.67 15.25
C GLU A 44 -2.13 2.84 13.99
N ILE A 45 -1.77 2.11 12.94
CA ILE A 45 -2.51 2.13 11.66
C ILE A 45 -3.19 0.77 11.49
N PRO A 46 -4.53 0.69 11.61
CA PRO A 46 -5.25 -0.52 11.27
C PRO A 46 -5.21 -0.75 9.76
N ILE A 47 -4.86 -1.98 9.36
CA ILE A 47 -5.06 -2.48 8.00
C ILE A 47 -6.27 -3.40 8.04
N LEU A 48 -7.42 -2.91 7.59
CA LEU A 48 -8.61 -3.73 7.46
C LEU A 48 -8.42 -4.70 6.30
N MET A 49 -8.66 -5.98 6.53
CA MET A 49 -8.54 -7.02 5.51
C MET A 49 -9.91 -7.62 5.21
N TYR A 50 -10.38 -7.35 3.99
CA TYR A 50 -11.58 -7.90 3.37
C TYR A 50 -11.18 -8.84 2.22
N HIS A 51 -12.13 -9.66 1.77
CA HIS A 51 -11.94 -10.51 0.58
C HIS A 51 -13.14 -10.29 -0.36
N HIS A 52 -14.26 -10.95 -0.08
CA HIS A 52 -15.49 -10.83 -0.86
C HIS A 52 -16.39 -9.72 -0.34
N ILE A 53 -16.92 -8.89 -1.25
CA ILE A 53 -17.97 -7.91 -0.94
C ILE A 53 -19.21 -8.26 -1.73
N GLY A 54 -20.16 -8.97 -1.12
CA GLY A 54 -21.31 -9.49 -1.85
C GLY A 54 -22.24 -10.34 -1.00
N LYS A 55 -23.06 -11.14 -1.66
CA LYS A 55 -23.89 -12.15 -0.98
C LYS A 55 -23.12 -13.46 -0.95
N VAL A 56 -23.19 -14.16 0.18
CA VAL A 56 -22.76 -15.55 0.26
C VAL A 56 -23.59 -16.34 -0.76
N PRO A 57 -22.97 -16.99 -1.76
CA PRO A 57 -23.77 -17.71 -2.73
C PRO A 57 -24.48 -18.89 -2.07
N SER A 58 -25.74 -19.14 -2.43
CA SER A 58 -26.57 -20.20 -1.83
C SER A 58 -26.22 -21.62 -2.28
N ASP A 59 -25.19 -21.78 -3.10
CA ASP A 59 -24.76 -23.08 -3.63
C ASP A 59 -23.98 -23.86 -2.56
N LYS A 60 -24.31 -25.14 -2.39
CA LYS A 60 -23.69 -26.02 -1.40
C LYS A 60 -22.20 -26.30 -1.66
N LYS A 61 -21.67 -25.91 -2.82
CA LYS A 61 -20.24 -26.01 -3.12
C LYS A 61 -19.37 -25.03 -2.33
N TYR A 62 -19.96 -23.97 -1.78
CA TYR A 62 -19.24 -22.99 -0.97
C TYR A 62 -19.21 -23.43 0.50
N ASP A 63 -18.04 -23.32 1.11
CA ASP A 63 -17.78 -23.77 2.47
C ASP A 63 -17.88 -22.62 3.49
N ALA A 64 -17.65 -22.95 4.76
CA ALA A 64 -17.62 -21.97 5.85
C ALA A 64 -16.53 -20.89 5.65
N VAL A 65 -15.48 -21.17 4.87
CA VAL A 65 -14.44 -20.18 4.56
C VAL A 65 -15.00 -19.12 3.62
N ARG A 66 -15.72 -19.50 2.56
CA ARG A 66 -16.38 -18.50 1.69
C ARG A 66 -17.37 -17.64 2.46
N GLU A 67 -18.13 -18.23 3.39
CA GLU A 67 -19.05 -17.48 4.26
C GLU A 67 -18.31 -16.49 5.17
N ASP A 68 -17.26 -16.94 5.85
CA ASP A 68 -16.43 -16.11 6.74
C ASP A 68 -15.71 -14.97 6.00
N LEU A 69 -15.38 -15.16 4.73
CA LEU A 69 -14.69 -14.17 3.90
C LEU A 69 -15.63 -13.19 3.17
N THR A 70 -16.95 -13.37 3.25
CA THR A 70 -17.93 -12.56 2.52
C THR A 70 -18.62 -11.54 3.41
N VAL A 71 -18.31 -10.26 3.20
CA VAL A 71 -19.00 -9.13 3.84
C VAL A 71 -20.07 -8.60 2.88
N SER A 72 -21.28 -8.34 3.37
CA SER A 72 -22.34 -7.78 2.52
C SER A 72 -22.06 -6.30 2.16
N PRO A 73 -22.55 -5.80 1.01
CA PRO A 73 -22.42 -4.38 0.68
C PRO A 73 -23.02 -3.46 1.75
N GLU A 74 -24.12 -3.86 2.39
CA GLU A 74 -24.78 -3.10 3.45
C GLU A 74 -23.93 -3.04 4.73
N ASN A 75 -23.25 -4.14 5.08
CA ASN A 75 -22.31 -4.16 6.19
C ASN A 75 -21.08 -3.30 5.89
N LEU A 76 -20.49 -3.42 4.69
CA LEU A 76 -19.39 -2.57 4.27
C LEU A 76 -19.78 -1.09 4.31
N GLU A 77 -20.95 -0.73 3.78
CA GLU A 77 -21.46 0.64 3.80
C GLU A 77 -21.59 1.18 5.23
N THR A 78 -22.13 0.38 6.15
CA THR A 78 -22.26 0.75 7.56
C THR A 78 -20.89 1.00 8.21
N GLN A 79 -19.90 0.15 7.91
CA GLN A 79 -18.53 0.28 8.41
C GLN A 79 -17.84 1.52 7.83
N LEU A 80 -17.91 1.75 6.52
CA LEU A 80 -17.34 2.93 5.86
C LEU A 80 -17.99 4.23 6.35
N LYS A 81 -19.31 4.24 6.51
CA LYS A 81 -20.01 5.40 7.08
C LYS A 81 -19.49 5.69 8.49
N TRP A 82 -19.38 4.68 9.35
CA TRP A 82 -18.86 4.87 10.69
C TRP A 82 -17.43 5.40 10.69
N LEU A 83 -16.54 4.84 9.86
CA LEU A 83 -15.16 5.33 9.71
C LEU A 83 -15.16 6.83 9.33
N LYS A 84 -16.01 7.22 8.37
CA LYS A 84 -16.14 8.61 7.94
C LYS A 84 -16.61 9.52 9.07
N ASP A 85 -17.66 9.11 9.78
CA ASP A 85 -18.23 9.86 10.91
C ASP A 85 -17.21 10.02 12.06
N GLN A 86 -16.33 9.04 12.25
CA GLN A 86 -15.26 9.07 13.25
C GLN A 86 -14.02 9.87 12.82
N GLY A 87 -13.99 10.37 11.58
CA GLY A 87 -12.88 11.17 11.05
C GLY A 87 -11.67 10.34 10.60
N TYR A 88 -11.85 9.07 10.28
CA TYR A 88 -10.80 8.28 9.62
C TYR A 88 -10.51 8.81 8.22
N THR A 89 -9.26 8.65 7.80
CA THR A 89 -8.79 8.97 6.45
C THR A 89 -8.03 7.76 5.93
N SER A 90 -8.44 7.24 4.77
CA SER A 90 -7.71 6.15 4.13
C SER A 90 -6.34 6.64 3.67
N ILE A 91 -5.34 5.80 3.87
CA ILE A 91 -4.02 5.90 3.25
C ILE A 91 -3.72 4.60 2.50
N SER A 92 -2.73 4.61 1.62
CA SER A 92 -2.29 3.44 0.88
C SER A 92 -1.23 2.62 1.66
N MET A 93 -1.04 1.37 1.25
CA MET A 93 0.07 0.54 1.74
C MET A 93 1.41 1.15 1.36
N ALA A 94 1.55 1.68 0.15
CA ALA A 94 2.75 2.38 -0.28
C ALA A 94 3.05 3.58 0.64
N GLU A 95 2.05 4.42 0.94
CA GLU A 95 2.20 5.55 1.88
C GLU A 95 2.68 5.06 3.26
N THR A 96 2.21 3.90 3.71
CA THR A 96 2.59 3.29 5.00
C THR A 96 4.01 2.69 4.98
N ILE A 97 4.39 2.03 3.89
CA ILE A 97 5.69 1.36 3.74
C ILE A 97 6.82 2.37 3.54
N VAL A 98 6.54 3.51 2.90
CA VAL A 98 7.50 4.62 2.81
C VAL A 98 7.87 5.16 4.22
N PHE A 99 6.99 5.02 5.22
CA PHE A 99 7.38 5.28 6.63
C PHE A 99 8.32 4.22 7.20
N ALA A 100 8.19 2.95 6.80
CA ALA A 100 8.92 1.82 7.39
C ALA A 100 10.33 1.62 6.79
N ARG A 101 10.56 2.02 5.54
CA ARG A 101 11.82 1.76 4.81
C ARG A 101 12.93 2.80 4.99
N ALA A 102 12.73 3.87 5.78
CA ALA A 102 13.78 4.86 6.07
C ALA A 102 14.86 4.29 7.02
N LYS A 103 15.71 3.39 6.49
CA LYS A 103 17.01 3.05 7.06
C LYS A 103 17.93 4.28 6.93
N GLY A 104 17.91 5.14 7.95
CA GLY A 104 18.98 6.11 8.23
C GLY A 104 19.01 7.39 7.40
N GLU A 105 18.39 7.44 6.21
CA GLU A 105 18.23 8.69 5.46
C GLU A 105 16.78 8.79 4.98
N PHE A 106 16.07 9.77 5.53
CA PHE A 106 14.82 10.25 4.96
C PHE A 106 15.11 10.67 3.51
N PRO A 107 14.43 10.12 2.48
CA PRO A 107 14.15 10.96 1.33
C PRO A 107 13.42 12.18 1.89
N ALA A 108 13.78 13.38 1.43
CA ALA A 108 13.17 14.65 1.79
C ALA A 108 11.70 14.78 1.33
N TRP A 109 10.90 13.71 1.50
CA TRP A 109 9.46 13.68 1.47
C TRP A 109 8.86 13.79 2.89
N SER A 110 9.67 14.19 3.89
CA SER A 110 9.35 14.42 5.31
C SER A 110 8.29 15.51 5.59
N SER A 111 7.30 15.67 4.71
CA SER A 111 6.19 16.60 4.81
C SER A 111 4.82 15.89 4.78
N PHE A 112 4.75 14.56 4.63
CA PHE A 112 3.49 13.85 4.75
C PHE A 112 3.17 13.63 6.23
N ALA A 113 2.48 14.60 6.83
CA ALA A 113 1.84 14.37 8.10
C ALA A 113 0.75 13.32 7.89
N LEU A 114 0.85 12.17 8.55
CA LEU A 114 -0.24 11.20 8.56
C LEU A 114 -1.52 11.89 9.05
N PRO A 115 -2.69 11.53 8.49
CA PRO A 115 -3.94 12.01 9.03
C PRO A 115 -4.06 11.57 10.49
N LYS A 116 -4.85 12.28 11.30
CA LYS A 116 -5.00 11.99 12.73
C LYS A 116 -5.52 10.57 13.01
N LYS A 117 -6.30 10.01 12.09
CA LYS A 117 -6.86 8.65 12.15
C LYS A 117 -6.63 7.95 10.81
N PRO A 118 -5.39 7.50 10.53
CA PRO A 118 -5.08 6.78 9.32
C PRO A 118 -5.73 5.38 9.35
N ILE A 119 -6.13 4.88 8.19
CA ILE A 119 -6.60 3.50 8.04
C ILE A 119 -6.26 3.00 6.65
N ILE A 120 -5.97 1.70 6.52
CA ILE A 120 -5.82 1.06 5.21
C ILE A 120 -7.00 0.11 5.05
N ILE A 121 -7.64 0.14 3.88
CA ILE A 121 -8.74 -0.76 3.53
C ILE A 121 -8.24 -1.67 2.43
N SER A 122 -7.89 -2.91 2.77
CA SER A 122 -7.35 -3.91 1.85
C SER A 122 -8.43 -4.91 1.43
N LEU A 123 -8.48 -5.23 0.14
CA LEU A 123 -9.34 -6.26 -0.44
C LEU A 123 -8.47 -7.29 -1.18
N ASP A 124 -8.60 -8.55 -0.80
CA ASP A 124 -7.67 -9.60 -1.22
C ASP A 124 -8.21 -10.35 -2.45
N ASP A 125 -7.35 -11.16 -3.07
CA ASP A 125 -7.61 -12.10 -4.17
C ASP A 125 -8.00 -11.53 -5.54
N GLY A 126 -8.51 -10.30 -5.61
CA GLY A 126 -8.87 -9.65 -6.86
C GLY A 126 -10.23 -10.08 -7.42
N TYR A 127 -11.17 -10.43 -6.53
CA TYR A 127 -12.53 -10.80 -6.89
C TYR A 127 -13.29 -9.66 -7.60
N GLU A 128 -14.14 -10.02 -8.55
CA GLU A 128 -14.98 -9.07 -9.31
C GLU A 128 -15.94 -8.30 -8.39
N ASP A 129 -16.38 -8.91 -7.29
CA ASP A 129 -17.30 -8.31 -6.34
C ASP A 129 -16.69 -7.08 -5.61
N ALA A 130 -15.37 -7.05 -5.45
CA ALA A 130 -14.63 -5.91 -4.93
C ALA A 130 -14.74 -4.69 -5.89
N TYR A 131 -14.71 -4.92 -7.20
CA TYR A 131 -14.95 -3.88 -8.20
C TYR A 131 -16.42 -3.46 -8.25
N THR A 132 -17.35 -4.42 -8.30
CA THR A 132 -18.77 -4.10 -8.53
C THR A 132 -19.45 -3.50 -7.31
N ASN A 133 -19.08 -3.92 -6.10
CA ASN A 133 -19.76 -3.53 -4.86
C ASN A 133 -18.92 -2.62 -3.95
N ALA A 134 -17.61 -2.87 -3.79
CA ALA A 134 -16.79 -2.03 -2.91
C ALA A 134 -16.39 -0.69 -3.53
N LEU A 135 -15.97 -0.64 -4.80
CA LEU A 135 -15.55 0.62 -5.45
C LEU A 135 -16.61 1.73 -5.35
N PRO A 136 -17.91 1.52 -5.65
CA PRO A 136 -18.92 2.57 -5.51
C PRO A 136 -19.05 3.11 -4.08
N LEU A 137 -18.96 2.22 -3.07
CA LEU A 137 -19.06 2.59 -1.67
C LEU A 137 -17.82 3.34 -1.18
N LEU A 138 -16.62 2.87 -1.52
CA LEU A 138 -15.36 3.58 -1.23
C LEU A 138 -15.41 5.02 -1.77
N ARG A 139 -15.85 5.19 -3.03
CA ARG A 139 -16.02 6.52 -3.64
C ARG A 139 -17.08 7.35 -2.92
N LYS A 140 -18.23 6.76 -2.56
CA LYS A 140 -19.32 7.44 -1.85
C LYS A 140 -18.84 8.07 -0.53
N TYR A 141 -17.93 7.40 0.19
CA TYR A 141 -17.41 7.88 1.48
C TYR A 141 -16.05 8.58 1.38
N ASN A 142 -15.52 8.76 0.17
CA ASN A 142 -14.22 9.37 -0.11
C ASN A 142 -13.07 8.63 0.60
N PHE A 143 -13.05 7.31 0.43
CA PHE A 143 -11.95 6.44 0.80
C PHE A 143 -11.28 5.87 -0.45
N SER A 144 -9.97 5.69 -0.36
CA SER A 144 -9.17 4.82 -1.22
C SER A 144 -9.06 3.43 -0.58
N GLY A 145 -9.05 2.40 -1.42
CA GLY A 145 -8.77 1.02 -1.02
C GLY A 145 -7.56 0.47 -1.76
N SER A 146 -6.96 -0.57 -1.18
CA SER A 146 -5.81 -1.31 -1.71
C SER A 146 -6.27 -2.71 -2.14
N PHE A 147 -6.14 -3.04 -3.42
CA PHE A 147 -6.68 -4.28 -3.99
C PHE A 147 -5.52 -5.22 -4.34
N ALA A 148 -5.42 -6.35 -3.64
CA ALA A 148 -4.38 -7.34 -3.87
C ALA A 148 -4.82 -8.31 -4.98
N VAL A 149 -4.05 -8.37 -6.07
CA VAL A 149 -4.45 -9.08 -7.28
C VAL A 149 -3.60 -10.33 -7.48
N ILE A 150 -4.27 -11.48 -7.63
CA ILE A 150 -3.65 -12.73 -8.10
C ILE A 150 -3.60 -12.67 -9.63
N THR A 151 -2.43 -12.38 -10.20
CA THR A 151 -2.34 -12.01 -11.63
C THR A 151 -2.77 -13.13 -12.58
N GLY A 152 -2.55 -14.40 -12.22
CA GLY A 152 -2.97 -15.56 -12.99
C GLY A 152 -4.49 -15.83 -12.97
N LYS A 153 -5.26 -15.09 -12.16
CA LYS A 153 -6.72 -15.20 -12.08
C LYS A 153 -7.46 -14.08 -12.81
N VAL A 154 -6.78 -13.01 -13.21
CA VAL A 154 -7.40 -11.86 -13.86
C VAL A 154 -8.14 -12.29 -15.14
N GLY A 155 -9.40 -11.90 -15.26
CA GLY A 155 -10.28 -12.24 -16.39
C GLY A 155 -10.86 -13.67 -16.35
N THR A 156 -10.55 -14.46 -15.31
CA THR A 156 -11.23 -15.75 -15.07
C THR A 156 -12.55 -15.55 -14.32
N PRO A 157 -13.49 -16.50 -14.34
CA PRO A 157 -14.77 -16.36 -13.66
C PRO A 157 -14.62 -16.00 -12.17
N GLU A 158 -15.44 -15.05 -11.70
CA GLU A 158 -15.41 -14.43 -10.35
C GLU A 158 -14.25 -13.46 -10.06
N TYR A 159 -13.30 -13.27 -10.98
CA TYR A 159 -12.17 -12.36 -10.79
C TYR A 159 -12.27 -11.16 -11.72
N MET A 160 -11.69 -10.04 -11.28
CA MET A 160 -11.69 -8.82 -12.08
C MET A 160 -11.00 -8.99 -13.43
N THR A 161 -11.42 -8.24 -14.43
CA THR A 161 -10.67 -8.06 -15.69
C THR A 161 -9.63 -6.95 -15.57
N TRP A 162 -8.67 -6.89 -16.51
CA TRP A 162 -7.71 -5.79 -16.56
C TRP A 162 -8.38 -4.42 -16.78
N GLU A 163 -9.48 -4.36 -17.53
CA GLU A 163 -10.27 -3.14 -17.69
C GLU A 163 -10.85 -2.67 -16.34
N GLN A 164 -11.40 -3.58 -15.55
CA GLN A 164 -11.94 -3.26 -14.22
C GLN A 164 -10.82 -2.78 -13.28
N ILE A 165 -9.66 -3.43 -13.28
CA ILE A 165 -8.49 -3.01 -12.46
C ILE A 165 -8.00 -1.63 -12.89
N LYS A 166 -7.93 -1.32 -14.19
CA LYS A 166 -7.59 0.03 -14.68
C LYS A 166 -8.59 1.09 -14.22
N ILE A 167 -9.88 0.73 -14.13
CA ILE A 167 -10.91 1.62 -13.59
C ILE A 167 -10.69 1.85 -12.09
N LEU A 168 -10.29 0.85 -11.30
CA LEU A 168 -9.92 1.03 -9.90
C LEU A 168 -8.81 2.09 -9.77
N VAL A 169 -7.71 1.94 -10.50
CA VAL A 169 -6.59 2.89 -10.50
C VAL A 169 -7.05 4.30 -10.88
N LYS A 170 -7.86 4.43 -11.95
CA LYS A 170 -8.41 5.73 -12.38
C LYS A 170 -9.28 6.40 -11.32
N ASN A 171 -9.84 5.64 -10.38
CA ASN A 171 -10.65 6.14 -9.27
C ASN A 171 -9.87 6.28 -7.96
N GLY A 172 -8.53 6.29 -8.00
CA GLY A 172 -7.68 6.56 -6.85
C GLY A 172 -7.51 5.36 -5.91
N MET A 173 -7.75 4.14 -6.40
CA MET A 173 -7.47 2.91 -5.67
C MET A 173 -6.04 2.44 -5.92
N GLU A 174 -5.42 1.87 -4.90
CA GLU A 174 -4.10 1.25 -4.97
C GLU A 174 -4.23 -0.22 -5.40
N ILE A 175 -3.26 -0.71 -6.18
CA ILE A 175 -3.15 -2.12 -6.54
C ILE A 175 -1.93 -2.70 -5.84
N LEU A 176 -2.11 -3.85 -5.18
CA LEU A 176 -1.07 -4.64 -4.54
C LEU A 176 -0.88 -5.94 -5.32
N SER A 177 0.30 -6.54 -5.18
CA SER A 177 0.53 -7.89 -5.70
C SER A 177 0.03 -8.95 -4.72
N HIS A 178 -0.56 -10.02 -5.25
CA HIS A 178 -0.92 -11.21 -4.50
C HIS A 178 -0.39 -12.49 -5.17
N THR A 179 0.85 -12.45 -5.66
CA THR A 179 1.53 -13.52 -6.42
C THR A 179 0.86 -13.82 -7.78
N VAL A 180 1.37 -14.81 -8.51
CA VAL A 180 0.79 -15.23 -9.80
C VAL A 180 -0.35 -16.22 -9.58
N SER A 181 -0.14 -17.22 -8.72
CA SER A 181 -1.03 -18.38 -8.60
C SER A 181 -1.53 -18.66 -7.20
N HIS A 182 -1.22 -17.80 -6.22
CA HIS A 182 -1.61 -17.92 -4.82
C HIS A 182 -1.13 -19.22 -4.12
N PRO A 183 0.14 -19.65 -4.27
CA PRO A 183 0.66 -20.80 -3.52
C PRO A 183 1.06 -20.42 -2.09
N ASP A 184 1.14 -21.40 -1.18
CA ASP A 184 1.93 -21.21 0.04
C ASP A 184 3.42 -21.11 -0.35
N LEU A 185 3.94 -19.88 -0.31
CA LEU A 185 5.27 -19.53 -0.77
C LEU A 185 6.40 -20.25 -0.01
N ARG A 186 6.12 -20.74 1.20
CA ARG A 186 7.11 -21.50 1.99
C ARG A 186 7.35 -22.90 1.42
N LEU A 187 6.36 -23.46 0.74
CA LEU A 187 6.33 -24.87 0.30
C LEU A 187 6.83 -25.09 -1.13
N ILE A 188 7.13 -24.01 -1.86
CA ILE A 188 7.60 -24.07 -3.25
C ILE A 188 9.13 -23.89 -3.34
N SER A 189 9.73 -24.32 -4.45
CA SER A 189 11.18 -24.14 -4.67
C SER A 189 11.56 -22.67 -4.79
N ASP A 190 12.82 -22.33 -4.53
CA ASP A 190 13.31 -20.94 -4.62
C ASP A 190 13.14 -20.34 -6.01
N LYS A 191 13.31 -21.16 -7.05
CA LYS A 191 13.03 -20.75 -8.43
C LYS A 191 11.56 -20.35 -8.60
N LYS A 192 10.64 -21.19 -8.14
CA LYS A 192 9.21 -20.92 -8.27
C LYS A 192 8.77 -19.75 -7.39
N LEU A 193 9.37 -19.59 -6.21
CA LEU A 193 9.17 -18.44 -5.34
C LEU A 193 9.58 -17.14 -6.05
N ALA A 194 10.76 -17.10 -6.65
CA ALA A 194 11.22 -15.92 -7.39
C ALA A 194 10.30 -15.60 -8.58
N GLU A 195 9.86 -16.62 -9.34
CA GLU A 195 8.92 -16.46 -10.45
C GLU A 195 7.55 -15.93 -9.97
N GLU A 196 6.95 -16.52 -8.93
CA GLU A 196 5.66 -16.08 -8.37
C GLU A 196 5.65 -14.61 -7.94
N LEU A 197 6.78 -14.12 -7.46
CA LEU A 197 6.94 -12.74 -6.99
C LEU A 197 7.23 -11.79 -8.16
N ALA A 198 8.30 -12.05 -8.92
CA ALA A 198 8.76 -11.17 -9.99
C ALA A 198 7.75 -11.09 -11.14
N ASP A 199 7.15 -12.21 -11.56
CA ASP A 199 6.21 -12.21 -12.68
C ASP A 199 4.88 -11.54 -12.29
N SER A 200 4.46 -11.66 -11.02
CA SER A 200 3.27 -10.96 -10.53
C SER A 200 3.49 -9.45 -10.54
N LYS A 201 4.59 -8.97 -9.94
CA LYS A 201 4.98 -7.54 -9.97
C LYS A 201 5.03 -7.03 -11.41
N LYS A 202 5.81 -7.69 -12.27
CA LYS A 202 5.98 -7.30 -13.67
C LYS A 202 4.65 -7.27 -14.43
N THR A 203 3.79 -8.27 -14.26
CA THR A 203 2.50 -8.34 -14.96
C THR A 203 1.60 -7.15 -14.60
N LEU A 204 1.57 -6.77 -13.33
CA LEU A 204 0.81 -5.62 -12.85
C LEU A 204 1.39 -4.32 -13.43
N GLU A 205 2.70 -4.13 -13.34
CA GLU A 205 3.38 -2.92 -13.84
C GLU A 205 3.21 -2.75 -15.36
N ASP A 206 3.37 -3.82 -16.14
CA ASP A 206 3.19 -3.80 -17.59
C ASP A 206 1.74 -3.43 -17.99
N ASN A 207 0.74 -3.90 -17.22
CA ASN A 207 -0.66 -3.64 -17.52
C ASN A 207 -1.16 -2.27 -17.05
N LEU A 208 -0.59 -1.75 -15.95
CA LEU A 208 -1.08 -0.54 -15.28
C LEU A 208 -0.21 0.70 -15.56
N GLY A 209 1.06 0.50 -15.92
CA GLY A 209 2.04 1.58 -16.12
C GLY A 209 2.49 2.26 -14.83
N ASN A 210 2.19 1.67 -13.66
CA ASN A 210 2.53 2.18 -12.34
C ASN A 210 3.39 1.15 -11.60
N GLU A 211 4.31 1.63 -10.75
CA GLU A 211 5.12 0.80 -9.87
C GLU A 211 4.27 0.09 -8.80
N ILE A 212 4.60 -1.16 -8.50
CA ILE A 212 3.93 -1.95 -7.46
C ILE A 212 4.82 -2.07 -6.24
N TYR A 213 4.44 -1.38 -5.16
CA TYR A 213 5.27 -1.28 -3.96
C TYR A 213 5.10 -2.43 -2.97
N ALA A 214 3.94 -3.08 -2.94
CA ALA A 214 3.56 -3.91 -1.80
C ALA A 214 2.96 -5.26 -2.20
N LEU A 215 3.27 -6.25 -1.37
CA LEU A 215 2.86 -7.64 -1.52
C LEU A 215 1.90 -8.04 -0.41
N VAL A 216 0.96 -8.92 -0.74
CA VAL A 216 0.18 -9.67 0.23
C VAL A 216 0.57 -11.13 0.11
N TYR A 217 0.98 -11.76 1.21
CA TYR A 217 1.32 -13.18 1.17
C TYR A 217 0.05 -14.05 1.12
N PRO A 218 -0.03 -15.03 0.21
CA PRO A 218 -1.09 -16.02 0.19
C PRO A 218 -1.28 -16.67 1.55
N SER A 219 -2.53 -16.66 2.05
CA SER A 219 -2.90 -17.18 3.37
C SER A 219 -2.07 -16.59 4.55
N GLY A 220 -1.40 -15.45 4.34
CA GLY A 220 -0.52 -14.79 5.31
C GLY A 220 0.75 -15.56 5.68
N GLN A 221 1.13 -16.58 4.90
CA GLN A 221 2.25 -17.45 5.24
C GLN A 221 3.59 -16.86 4.77
N VAL A 222 4.51 -16.68 5.71
CA VAL A 222 5.84 -16.12 5.46
C VAL A 222 6.88 -16.79 6.37
N ASP A 223 8.11 -16.88 5.88
CA ASP A 223 9.32 -17.18 6.65
C ASP A 223 10.46 -16.27 6.16
N ASN A 224 11.65 -16.38 6.76
CA ASN A 224 12.80 -15.54 6.37
C ASN A 224 13.21 -15.72 4.89
N ARG A 225 12.95 -16.90 4.30
CA ARG A 225 13.25 -17.18 2.88
C ARG A 225 12.29 -16.40 1.99
N VAL A 226 11.01 -16.44 2.32
CA VAL A 226 9.94 -15.74 1.59
C VAL A 226 10.08 -14.23 1.70
N SER A 227 10.33 -13.68 2.90
CA SER A 227 10.51 -12.23 3.06
C SER A 227 11.77 -11.71 2.36
N ALA A 228 12.88 -12.45 2.40
CA ALA A 228 14.08 -12.10 1.64
C ALA A 228 13.85 -12.15 0.13
N ALA A 229 13.08 -13.13 -0.37
CA ALA A 229 12.72 -13.20 -1.78
C ALA A 229 11.80 -12.04 -2.20
N ALA A 230 10.91 -11.57 -1.34
CA ALA A 230 10.06 -10.41 -1.59
C ALA A 230 10.89 -9.11 -1.69
N ASP A 231 11.88 -8.92 -0.81
CA ASP A 231 12.84 -7.81 -0.90
C ASP A 231 13.67 -7.88 -2.19
N ALA A 232 14.16 -9.07 -2.56
CA ALA A 232 14.91 -9.30 -3.80
C ALA A 232 14.08 -9.11 -5.07
N ALA A 233 12.76 -9.31 -5.01
CA ALA A 233 11.81 -8.99 -6.07
C ALA A 233 11.39 -7.50 -6.08
N ASP A 234 12.07 -6.67 -5.28
CA ASP A 234 11.90 -5.22 -5.22
C ASP A 234 10.53 -4.76 -4.70
N TYR A 235 9.83 -5.60 -3.94
CA TYR A 235 8.74 -5.09 -3.11
C TYR A 235 9.32 -4.23 -1.99
N SER A 236 8.60 -3.18 -1.60
CA SER A 236 8.98 -2.31 -0.49
C SER A 236 8.47 -2.77 0.87
N GLY A 237 7.44 -3.61 0.88
CA GLY A 237 6.90 -4.21 2.08
C GLY A 237 5.84 -5.23 1.75
N ALA A 238 5.38 -5.93 2.77
CA ALA A 238 4.37 -6.95 2.66
C ALA A 238 3.55 -7.07 3.95
N ARG A 239 2.33 -7.59 3.82
CA ARG A 239 1.49 -7.92 4.98
C ARG A 239 1.15 -9.39 5.05
N THR A 240 0.88 -9.82 6.28
CA THR A 240 0.44 -11.18 6.61
C THR A 240 -1.06 -11.19 6.94
N THR A 241 -1.51 -12.24 7.61
CA THR A 241 -2.82 -12.34 8.25
C THR A 241 -2.74 -12.25 9.78
N ALA A 242 -1.56 -11.96 10.34
CA ALA A 242 -1.37 -11.83 11.78
C ALA A 242 -2.20 -10.68 12.33
N THR A 243 -2.93 -10.93 13.42
CA THR A 243 -3.82 -9.93 14.02
C THR A 243 -3.04 -8.81 14.69
N GLY A 244 -3.33 -7.56 14.33
CA GLY A 244 -2.77 -6.38 14.98
C GLY A 244 -2.91 -5.10 14.15
N LYS A 245 -2.36 -4.01 14.67
CA LYS A 245 -2.24 -2.72 13.98
C LYS A 245 -0.76 -2.47 13.66
N VAL A 246 -0.50 -1.80 12.55
CA VAL A 246 0.86 -1.38 12.20
C VAL A 246 1.33 -0.35 13.20
N THR A 247 2.55 -0.53 13.69
CA THR A 247 3.23 0.41 14.58
C THR A 247 4.58 0.79 13.99
N LYS A 248 5.27 1.77 14.60
CA LYS A 248 6.65 2.13 14.24
C LYS A 248 7.65 0.97 14.34
N ASN A 249 7.31 -0.10 15.07
CA ASN A 249 8.15 -1.27 15.27
C ASN A 249 7.71 -2.46 14.39
N SER A 250 6.64 -2.32 13.60
CA SER A 250 6.18 -3.40 12.74
C SER A 250 7.21 -3.68 11.65
N PRO A 251 7.57 -4.95 11.43
CA PRO A 251 8.46 -5.32 10.34
C PRO A 251 7.81 -4.99 8.98
N PRO A 252 8.54 -4.35 8.04
CA PRO A 252 7.95 -3.86 6.79
C PRO A 252 7.42 -4.98 5.89
N TYR A 253 7.94 -6.21 6.04
CA TYR A 253 7.49 -7.39 5.32
C TYR A 253 6.55 -8.27 6.12
N GLU A 254 6.17 -7.92 7.35
CA GLU A 254 5.20 -8.74 8.10
C GLU A 254 4.16 -7.86 8.77
N LEU A 255 3.64 -6.88 8.02
CA LEU A 255 2.64 -5.95 8.53
C LEU A 255 1.38 -6.71 8.98
N PRO A 256 0.87 -6.46 10.20
CA PRO A 256 -0.32 -7.12 10.72
C PRO A 256 -1.60 -6.49 10.17
N VAL A 257 -2.72 -7.19 10.36
CA VAL A 257 -4.05 -6.79 9.88
C VAL A 257 -5.12 -6.89 10.95
N VAL A 258 -6.19 -6.16 10.74
CA VAL A 258 -7.49 -6.35 11.39
C VAL A 258 -8.38 -7.08 10.39
N ARG A 259 -8.56 -8.39 10.59
CA ARG A 259 -9.42 -9.22 9.73
C ARG A 259 -10.88 -8.82 9.94
N ILE A 260 -11.60 -8.58 8.84
CA ILE A 260 -13.05 -8.37 8.88
C ILE A 260 -13.73 -9.63 8.36
N HIS A 261 -14.42 -10.31 9.26
CA HIS A 261 -15.19 -11.52 8.98
C HIS A 261 -16.58 -11.16 8.43
N GLY A 262 -17.20 -12.04 7.66
CA GLY A 262 -18.53 -11.86 7.09
C GLY A 262 -19.61 -11.58 8.13
N GLY A 263 -19.50 -12.21 9.31
CA GLY A 263 -20.37 -12.01 10.46
C GLY A 263 -20.03 -10.80 11.35
N THR A 264 -19.05 -9.97 10.98
CA THR A 264 -18.62 -8.83 11.81
C THR A 264 -19.70 -7.76 11.85
N THR A 265 -20.38 -7.63 12.99
CA THR A 265 -21.35 -6.54 13.22
C THR A 265 -20.63 -5.19 13.35
N LEU A 266 -21.38 -4.09 13.28
CA LEU A 266 -20.80 -2.77 13.50
C LEU A 266 -20.21 -2.64 14.91
N GLU A 267 -20.88 -3.17 15.93
CA GLU A 267 -20.39 -3.11 17.31
C GLU A 267 -19.02 -3.78 17.44
N HIS A 268 -18.88 -4.99 16.88
CA HIS A 268 -17.61 -5.70 16.90
C HIS A 268 -16.55 -5.02 16.03
N PHE A 269 -16.93 -4.48 14.86
CA PHE A 269 -16.04 -3.68 14.02
C PHE A 269 -15.42 -2.50 14.79
N VAL A 270 -16.23 -1.81 15.60
CA VAL A 270 -15.74 -0.70 16.43
C VAL A 270 -14.78 -1.18 17.51
N GLU A 271 -15.03 -2.34 18.12
CA GLU A 271 -14.13 -2.94 19.12
C GLU A 271 -12.76 -3.28 18.53
N LEU A 272 -12.72 -3.83 17.32
CA LEU A 272 -11.48 -4.16 16.62
C LEU A 272 -10.57 -2.95 16.35
N LEU A 273 -11.15 -1.74 16.30
CA LEU A 273 -10.44 -0.49 16.03
C LEU A 273 -10.06 0.31 17.29
N ARG A 274 -10.58 -0.07 18.46
CA ARG A 274 -10.26 0.58 19.74
C ARG A 274 -8.88 0.22 20.26
#